data_AF-A0A7S0T7D5-F1
#
_entry.id   AF-A0A7S0T7D5-F1
#
_cell.length_a   1.000
_cell.length_b   1.000
_cell.length_c   1.000
_cell.angle_alpha   90.00
_cell.angle_beta   90.00
_cell.angle_gamma   90.00
#
_symmetry.space_group_name_H-M   'P 1'
#
loop_
_entity.id
_entity.type
_entity.pdbx_description
1 polymer ?
#
loop_
_entity_poly.entity_id
_entity_poly.type
_entity_poly.pdbx_seq_one_letter_code
_entity_poly.pdbx_strand_id
1 'polypeptide(L)'
;WVRNVEVYFRVESDLRTLSQALMLLGEISHSVNNGERRSIVLKRLLDDGFLLRWWRFARPKLQNGDGASLSVILRAHATLQVLPSGEDFDLWLKGAGNMETFDASALTNVIWSLARLRVSGEKLERALKMWVPRFEKEAHMVQPQGAVDVLWALGRMKVPTTEKMRAGLQQRFRETTTSFTPVQLAEYLDGCAQCPGVMRSSSWEAWQLQFRKALREITNADLGLCLVSAGRLGRQFNDATMIGLKFELGKDGRRPSAKDLAR
;
A
#
# COMPACT_ATOMS: atom_id res chain seq x y z
N TRP A 1 17.88 15.20 -19.88
CA TRP A 1 17.13 14.06 -19.32
C TRP A 1 15.66 14.08 -19.77
N VAL A 2 14.85 15.10 -19.45
CA VAL A 2 13.45 15.21 -19.93
C VAL A 2 13.35 15.14 -21.47
N ARG A 3 14.23 15.82 -22.22
CA ARG A 3 14.30 15.68 -23.69
C ARG A 3 14.64 14.27 -24.20
N ASN A 4 15.41 13.48 -23.45
CA ASN A 4 15.75 12.09 -23.82
C ASN A 4 14.59 11.14 -23.50
N VAL A 5 13.88 11.42 -22.40
CA VAL A 5 12.65 10.72 -22.00
C VAL A 5 11.52 11.01 -23.00
N GLU A 6 11.42 12.23 -23.53
CA GLU A 6 10.47 12.58 -24.60
C GLU A 6 10.72 11.87 -25.93
N VAL A 7 11.98 11.68 -26.31
CA VAL A 7 12.33 10.86 -27.49
C VAL A 7 11.91 9.40 -27.28
N TYR A 8 12.02 8.90 -26.05
CA TYR A 8 11.56 7.57 -25.65
C TYR A 8 10.03 7.40 -25.72
N PHE A 9 9.26 8.48 -25.56
CA PHE A 9 7.79 8.47 -25.62
C PHE A 9 7.22 8.69 -27.02
N ARG A 10 8.03 8.68 -28.08
CA ARG A 10 7.53 8.87 -29.44
C ARG A 10 6.62 7.72 -29.88
N VAL A 11 5.34 8.07 -30.05
CA VAL A 11 4.26 7.55 -30.91
C VAL A 11 3.89 6.05 -30.82
N GLU A 12 4.84 5.13 -30.74
CA GLU A 12 4.56 3.67 -30.75
C GLU A 12 4.52 3.03 -29.37
N SER A 13 4.87 3.75 -28.29
CA SER A 13 4.87 3.18 -26.95
C SER A 13 3.45 2.80 -26.50
N ASP A 14 3.26 1.53 -26.15
CA ASP A 14 2.04 1.01 -25.57
C ASP A 14 1.78 1.60 -24.17
N LEU A 15 0.57 1.38 -23.63
CA LEU A 15 0.21 1.92 -22.32
C LEU A 15 1.09 1.34 -21.20
N ARG A 16 1.54 0.10 -21.36
CA ARG A 16 2.44 -0.56 -20.41
C ARG A 16 3.76 0.20 -20.28
N THR A 17 4.44 0.48 -21.39
CA THR A 17 5.68 1.26 -21.46
C THR A 17 5.47 2.65 -20.86
N LEU A 18 4.35 3.31 -21.22
CA LEU A 18 4.00 4.62 -20.68
C LEU A 18 3.83 4.60 -19.15
N SER A 19 3.14 3.59 -18.62
CA SER A 19 2.89 3.44 -17.18
C SER A 19 4.18 3.19 -16.40
N GLN A 20 5.06 2.32 -16.92
CA GLN A 20 6.32 1.99 -16.25
C GLN A 20 7.27 3.17 -16.22
N ALA A 21 7.36 3.91 -17.32
CA ALA A 21 8.17 5.10 -17.35
C ALA A 21 7.63 6.18 -16.38
N LEU A 22 6.31 6.35 -16.27
CA LEU A 22 5.73 7.26 -15.27
C LEU A 22 6.03 6.79 -13.83
N MET A 23 6.00 5.48 -13.58
CA MET A 23 6.31 4.91 -12.27
C MET A 23 7.77 5.12 -11.87
N LEU A 24 8.72 4.85 -12.77
CA LEU A 24 10.14 5.11 -12.54
C LEU A 24 10.39 6.58 -12.14
N LEU A 25 9.67 7.52 -12.76
CA LEU A 25 9.76 8.94 -12.38
C LEU A 25 9.24 9.19 -10.96
N GLY A 26 8.13 8.53 -10.59
CA GLY A 26 7.60 8.55 -9.22
C GLY A 26 8.61 8.01 -8.21
N GLU A 27 9.24 6.88 -8.51
CA GLU A 27 10.28 6.26 -7.67
C GLU A 27 11.53 7.13 -7.53
N ILE A 28 11.99 7.73 -8.62
CA ILE A 28 13.11 8.68 -8.58
C ILE A 28 12.74 9.86 -7.69
N SER A 29 11.53 10.41 -7.81
CA SER A 29 11.08 11.48 -6.92
C SER A 29 11.01 11.03 -5.46
N HIS A 30 10.56 9.80 -5.19
CA HIS A 30 10.40 9.28 -3.84
C HIS A 30 11.74 8.99 -3.15
N SER A 31 12.73 8.46 -3.89
CA SER A 31 14.06 8.13 -3.35
C SER A 31 14.88 9.35 -2.93
N VAL A 32 14.45 10.55 -3.31
CA VAL A 32 15.04 11.80 -2.83
C VAL A 32 14.57 12.06 -1.39
N ASN A 33 15.32 11.54 -0.42
CA ASN A 33 15.04 11.62 1.02
C ASN A 33 15.09 13.04 1.62
N ASN A 34 15.56 14.03 0.87
CA ASN A 34 15.59 15.43 1.29
C ASN A 34 14.36 16.16 0.71
N GLY A 35 13.48 16.66 1.58
CA GLY A 35 12.22 17.31 1.19
C GLY A 35 12.38 18.49 0.25
N GLU A 36 13.44 19.27 0.40
CA GLU A 36 13.76 20.41 -0.47
C GLU A 36 14.22 19.94 -1.85
N ARG A 37 15.13 18.95 -1.90
CA ARG A 37 15.57 18.35 -3.17
C ARG A 37 14.42 17.65 -3.89
N ARG A 38 13.55 16.96 -3.15
CA ARG A 38 12.35 16.32 -3.69
C ARG A 38 11.41 17.37 -4.28
N SER A 39 11.22 18.49 -3.59
CA SER A 39 10.43 19.61 -4.10
C SER A 39 11.02 20.17 -5.40
N ILE A 40 12.35 20.33 -5.49
CA ILE A 40 13.02 20.79 -6.73
C ILE A 40 12.83 19.78 -7.88
N VAL A 41 12.99 18.48 -7.61
CA VAL A 41 12.81 17.43 -8.62
C VAL A 41 11.36 17.39 -9.10
N LEU A 42 10.40 17.42 -8.17
CA LEU A 42 8.97 17.50 -8.50
C LEU A 42 8.67 18.76 -9.29
N LYS A 43 9.16 19.91 -8.84
CA LYS A 43 8.97 21.18 -9.53
C LYS A 43 9.49 21.11 -10.97
N ARG A 44 10.69 20.58 -11.21
CA ARG A 44 11.21 20.39 -12.58
C ARG A 44 10.38 19.40 -13.40
N LEU A 45 9.99 18.27 -12.81
CA LEU A 45 9.13 17.27 -13.47
C LEU A 45 7.76 17.85 -13.86
N LEU A 46 7.20 18.73 -13.03
CA LEU A 46 5.87 19.29 -13.22
C LEU A 46 5.89 20.56 -14.08
N ASP A 47 6.84 21.47 -13.87
CA ASP A 47 6.98 22.75 -14.57
C ASP A 47 7.36 22.57 -16.04
N ASP A 48 8.14 21.54 -16.38
CA ASP A 48 8.52 21.29 -17.78
C ASP A 48 7.32 20.89 -18.65
N GLY A 49 6.11 20.70 -18.08
CA GLY A 49 4.91 20.26 -18.81
C GLY A 49 4.97 18.78 -19.18
N PHE A 50 5.82 18.00 -18.51
CA PHE A 50 6.00 16.58 -18.78
C PHE A 50 4.69 15.80 -18.61
N LEU A 51 3.99 15.95 -17.48
CA LEU A 51 2.73 15.23 -17.24
C LEU A 51 1.68 15.59 -18.29
N LEU A 52 1.60 16.85 -18.71
CA LEU A 52 0.70 17.27 -19.78
C LEU A 52 1.01 16.56 -21.10
N ARG A 53 2.29 16.48 -21.47
CA ARG A 53 2.73 15.75 -22.67
C ARG A 53 2.50 14.24 -22.54
N TRP A 54 2.79 13.66 -21.38
CA TRP A 54 2.55 12.25 -21.11
C TRP A 54 1.06 11.92 -21.25
N TRP A 55 0.17 12.73 -20.65
CA TRP A 55 -1.28 12.57 -20.78
C TRP A 55 -1.73 12.65 -22.24
N ARG A 56 -1.16 13.55 -23.05
CA ARG A 56 -1.45 13.63 -24.49
C ARG A 56 -1.22 12.29 -25.21
N PHE A 57 -0.21 11.51 -24.81
CA PHE A 57 0.08 10.20 -25.40
C PHE A 57 -0.69 9.03 -24.76
N ALA A 58 -1.02 9.15 -23.48
CA ALA A 58 -1.72 8.11 -22.74
C ALA A 58 -3.24 8.13 -22.97
N ARG A 59 -3.86 9.33 -23.11
CA ARG A 59 -5.31 9.52 -23.27
C ARG A 59 -5.94 8.58 -24.32
N PRO A 60 -5.41 8.45 -25.56
CA PRO A 60 -6.01 7.58 -26.57
C PRO A 60 -5.94 6.09 -26.23
N LYS A 61 -5.05 5.69 -25.32
CA LYS A 61 -4.77 4.29 -24.97
C LYS A 61 -5.46 3.83 -23.69
N LEU A 62 -5.95 4.76 -22.86
CA LEU A 62 -6.57 4.44 -21.56
C LEU A 62 -7.78 3.52 -21.68
N GLN A 63 -8.64 3.74 -22.68
CA GLN A 63 -9.89 2.99 -22.80
C GLN A 63 -9.67 1.48 -23.05
N ASN A 64 -8.51 1.13 -23.61
CA ASN A 64 -8.11 -0.25 -23.89
C ASN A 64 -6.97 -0.71 -22.96
N GLY A 65 -6.72 0.02 -21.87
CA GLY A 65 -5.64 -0.27 -20.94
C GLY A 65 -5.91 -1.52 -20.12
N ASP A 66 -4.88 -2.37 -19.95
CA ASP A 66 -4.94 -3.46 -18.98
C ASP A 66 -4.90 -2.92 -17.53
N GLY A 67 -5.46 -3.69 -16.59
CA GLY A 67 -5.56 -3.27 -15.20
C GLY A 67 -4.20 -3.04 -14.54
N ALA A 68 -3.18 -3.79 -14.94
CA ALA A 68 -1.81 -3.58 -14.47
C ALA A 68 -1.32 -2.17 -14.82
N SER A 69 -1.38 -1.80 -16.11
CA SER A 69 -0.93 -0.50 -16.62
C SER A 69 -1.73 0.65 -16.00
N LEU A 70 -3.05 0.52 -15.93
CA LEU A 70 -3.93 1.53 -15.33
C LEU A 70 -3.64 1.73 -13.84
N SER A 71 -3.39 0.65 -13.09
CA SER A 71 -3.05 0.74 -11.67
C SER A 71 -1.71 1.43 -11.43
N VAL A 72 -0.71 1.15 -12.28
CA VAL A 72 0.64 1.72 -12.19
C VAL A 72 0.59 3.22 -12.47
N ILE A 73 -0.22 3.67 -13.44
CA ILE A 73 -0.43 5.09 -13.70
C ILE A 73 -0.91 5.81 -12.43
N LEU A 74 -1.96 5.28 -11.79
CA LEU A 74 -2.52 5.92 -10.60
C LEU A 74 -1.54 5.89 -9.40
N ARG A 75 -0.78 4.79 -9.25
CA ARG A 75 0.29 4.67 -8.25
C ARG A 75 1.40 5.68 -8.45
N ALA A 76 1.80 5.91 -9.70
CA ALA A 76 2.82 6.89 -10.01
C ALA A 76 2.32 8.31 -9.65
N HIS A 77 1.07 8.63 -9.99
CA HIS A 77 0.42 9.88 -9.56
C HIS A 77 0.39 10.05 -8.04
N ALA A 78 0.03 9.00 -7.30
CA ALA A 78 0.04 9.01 -5.84
C ALA A 78 1.45 9.19 -5.24
N THR A 79 2.47 8.59 -5.87
CA THR A 79 3.88 8.72 -5.45
C THR A 79 4.42 10.14 -5.70
N LEU A 80 4.04 10.73 -6.84
CA LEU A 80 4.31 12.11 -7.19
C LEU A 80 3.47 13.11 -6.36
N GLN A 81 2.42 12.63 -5.69
CA GLN A 81 1.44 13.43 -4.95
C GLN A 81 0.73 14.46 -5.84
N VAL A 82 0.46 14.08 -7.09
CA VAL A 82 -0.24 14.91 -8.07
C VAL A 82 -1.49 14.18 -8.52
N LEU A 83 -2.66 14.72 -8.19
CA LEU A 83 -3.91 14.21 -8.71
C LEU A 83 -4.00 14.50 -10.21
N PRO A 84 -4.39 13.52 -11.07
CA PRO A 84 -4.72 13.82 -12.46
C PRO A 84 -5.79 14.93 -12.54
N SER A 85 -5.81 15.66 -13.66
CA SER A 85 -6.88 16.64 -13.88
C SER A 85 -8.26 15.96 -13.83
N GLY A 86 -9.34 16.72 -13.63
CA GLY A 86 -10.69 16.17 -13.58
C GLY A 86 -11.01 15.33 -14.83
N GLU A 87 -10.68 15.85 -16.00
CA GLU A 87 -10.82 15.21 -17.31
C GLU A 87 -9.98 13.92 -17.40
N ASP A 88 -8.69 13.97 -17.05
CA ASP A 88 -7.79 12.81 -17.14
C ASP A 88 -8.21 11.70 -16.17
N PHE A 89 -8.65 12.07 -14.96
CA PHE A 89 -9.13 11.11 -13.97
C PHE A 89 -10.44 10.43 -14.42
N ASP A 90 -11.36 11.19 -15.02
CA ASP A 90 -12.62 10.64 -15.53
C ASP A 90 -12.38 9.72 -16.74
N LEU A 91 -11.41 10.06 -17.60
CA LEU A 91 -10.99 9.19 -18.70
C LEU A 91 -10.29 7.92 -18.20
N TRP A 92 -9.43 8.04 -17.18
CA TRP A 92 -8.81 6.90 -16.52
C TRP A 92 -9.86 6.00 -15.88
N LEU A 93 -10.86 6.56 -15.18
CA LEU A 93 -11.98 5.81 -14.61
C LEU A 93 -12.77 5.04 -15.67
N LYS A 94 -13.00 5.66 -16.84
CA LYS A 94 -13.66 5.00 -17.97
C LYS A 94 -12.86 3.79 -18.47
N GLY A 95 -11.55 3.94 -18.64
CA GLY A 95 -10.67 2.82 -19.01
C GLY A 95 -10.62 1.72 -17.95
N ALA A 96 -10.67 2.13 -16.68
CA ALA A 96 -10.69 1.22 -15.54
C ALA A 96 -12.05 0.54 -15.31
N GLY A 97 -13.07 0.80 -16.14
CA GLY A 97 -14.38 0.16 -16.03
C GLY A 97 -14.36 -1.35 -16.29
N ASN A 98 -13.37 -1.87 -17.03
CA ASN A 98 -13.20 -3.31 -17.22
C ASN A 98 -12.41 -3.96 -16.07
N MET A 99 -13.13 -4.26 -14.99
CA MET A 99 -12.58 -4.79 -13.74
C MET A 99 -11.97 -6.20 -13.83
N GLU A 100 -12.26 -6.97 -14.88
CA GLU A 100 -11.73 -8.33 -15.05
C GLU A 100 -10.22 -8.34 -15.28
N THR A 101 -9.68 -7.25 -15.83
CA THR A 101 -8.24 -7.10 -16.11
C THR A 101 -7.41 -6.73 -14.88
N PHE A 102 -8.05 -6.50 -13.73
CA PHE A 102 -7.39 -6.13 -12.49
C PHE A 102 -7.23 -7.34 -11.57
N ASP A 103 -5.98 -7.70 -11.29
CA ASP A 103 -5.60 -8.69 -10.28
C ASP A 103 -5.47 -8.04 -8.88
N ALA A 104 -5.18 -8.86 -7.87
CA ALA A 104 -4.99 -8.41 -6.49
C ALA A 104 -3.98 -7.27 -6.32
N SER A 105 -2.88 -7.28 -7.09
CA SER A 105 -1.83 -6.26 -7.03
C SER A 105 -2.29 -4.94 -7.65
N ALA A 106 -2.93 -5.02 -8.82
CA ALA A 106 -3.49 -3.86 -9.50
C ALA A 106 -4.60 -3.18 -8.66
N LEU A 107 -5.47 -3.97 -8.02
CA LEU A 107 -6.51 -3.44 -7.12
C LEU A 107 -5.91 -2.78 -5.88
N THR A 108 -4.88 -3.39 -5.28
CA THR A 108 -4.13 -2.83 -4.15
C THR A 108 -3.57 -1.45 -4.52
N ASN A 109 -2.88 -1.36 -5.67
CA ASN A 109 -2.31 -0.12 -6.18
C ASN A 109 -3.39 0.96 -6.32
N VAL A 110 -4.55 0.63 -6.90
CA VAL A 110 -5.64 1.58 -7.08
C VAL A 110 -6.17 2.07 -5.73
N ILE A 111 -6.55 1.17 -4.83
CA ILE A 111 -7.13 1.52 -3.52
C ILE A 111 -6.17 2.39 -2.71
N TRP A 112 -4.89 1.99 -2.65
CA TRP A 112 -3.86 2.77 -1.98
C TRP A 112 -3.68 4.16 -2.59
N SER A 113 -3.66 4.25 -3.92
CA SER A 113 -3.45 5.51 -4.62
C SER A 113 -4.61 6.48 -4.41
N LEU A 114 -5.86 6.00 -4.41
CA LEU A 114 -7.03 6.83 -4.11
C LEU A 114 -6.95 7.43 -2.70
N ALA A 115 -6.58 6.63 -1.71
CA ALA A 115 -6.38 7.09 -0.34
C ALA A 115 -5.23 8.11 -0.26
N ARG A 116 -4.10 7.83 -0.92
CA ARG A 116 -2.91 8.67 -0.88
C ARG A 116 -3.10 10.02 -1.57
N LEU A 117 -3.88 10.05 -2.64
CA LEU A 117 -4.29 11.24 -3.39
C LEU A 117 -5.44 12.00 -2.74
N ARG A 118 -6.02 11.46 -1.65
CA ARG A 118 -7.17 12.05 -0.93
C ARG A 118 -8.36 12.32 -1.85
N VAL A 119 -8.61 11.41 -2.80
CA VAL A 119 -9.80 11.47 -3.66
C VAL A 119 -11.03 11.41 -2.75
N SER A 120 -12.03 12.25 -3.01
CA SER A 120 -13.22 12.39 -2.16
C SER A 120 -14.47 12.69 -2.99
N GLY A 121 -15.63 12.70 -2.33
CA GLY A 121 -16.93 12.95 -2.94
C GLY A 121 -17.35 11.89 -3.94
N GLU A 122 -18.17 12.30 -4.92
CA GLU A 122 -18.78 11.41 -5.91
C GLU A 122 -17.75 10.57 -6.70
N LYS A 123 -16.56 11.13 -6.97
CA LYS A 123 -15.49 10.42 -7.69
C LYS A 123 -14.97 9.21 -6.89
N LEU A 124 -14.78 9.37 -5.58
CA LEU A 124 -14.39 8.27 -4.71
C LEU A 124 -15.52 7.24 -4.62
N GLU A 125 -16.77 7.67 -4.45
CA GLU A 125 -17.91 6.76 -4.35
C GLU A 125 -18.10 5.91 -5.61
N ARG A 126 -18.02 6.53 -6.80
CA ARG A 126 -18.10 5.82 -8.08
C ARG A 126 -16.96 4.81 -8.23
N ALA A 127 -15.74 5.20 -7.88
CA ALA A 127 -14.62 4.29 -7.87
C ALA A 127 -14.89 3.11 -6.93
N LEU A 128 -15.11 3.36 -5.64
CA LEU A 128 -15.24 2.30 -4.62
C LEU A 128 -16.36 1.29 -4.93
N LYS A 129 -17.48 1.74 -5.53
CA LYS A 129 -18.56 0.85 -5.98
C LYS A 129 -18.08 -0.21 -7.00
N MET A 130 -17.10 0.13 -7.83
CA MET A 130 -16.51 -0.80 -8.81
C MET A 130 -15.41 -1.68 -8.17
N TRP A 131 -14.54 -1.07 -7.37
CA TRP A 131 -13.32 -1.73 -6.87
C TRP A 131 -13.55 -2.67 -5.70
N VAL A 132 -14.42 -2.30 -4.75
CA VAL A 132 -14.63 -3.10 -3.53
C VAL A 132 -15.12 -4.52 -3.85
N PRO A 133 -16.17 -4.72 -4.68
CA PRO A 133 -16.63 -6.07 -5.00
C PRO A 133 -15.60 -6.92 -5.74
N ARG A 134 -14.77 -6.29 -6.59
CA ARG A 134 -13.68 -6.99 -7.29
C ARG A 134 -12.55 -7.35 -6.34
N PHE A 135 -12.15 -6.44 -5.46
CA PHE A 135 -11.14 -6.71 -4.44
C PHE A 135 -11.57 -7.81 -3.48
N GLU A 136 -12.85 -7.88 -3.10
CA GLU A 136 -13.36 -9.00 -2.29
C GLU A 136 -13.08 -10.37 -2.91
N LYS A 137 -13.20 -10.49 -4.24
CA LYS A 137 -12.90 -11.74 -4.96
C LYS A 137 -11.40 -12.06 -4.97
N GLU A 138 -10.55 -11.04 -5.00
CA GLU A 138 -9.09 -11.17 -5.13
C GLU A 138 -8.34 -11.06 -3.78
N ALA A 139 -9.02 -10.74 -2.68
CA ALA A 139 -8.41 -10.45 -1.38
C ALA A 139 -7.50 -11.59 -0.87
N HIS A 140 -7.84 -12.83 -1.22
CA HIS A 140 -7.08 -14.02 -0.87
C HIS A 140 -5.75 -14.17 -1.64
N MET A 141 -5.52 -13.38 -2.69
CA MET A 141 -4.30 -13.41 -3.52
C MET A 141 -3.34 -12.25 -3.24
N VAL A 142 -3.70 -11.36 -2.32
CA VAL A 142 -2.94 -10.14 -2.00
C VAL A 142 -1.60 -10.48 -1.34
N GLN A 143 -0.50 -9.85 -1.77
CA GLN A 143 0.81 -10.04 -1.14
C GLN A 143 0.88 -9.33 0.22
N PRO A 144 1.79 -9.71 1.14
CA PRO A 144 1.92 -9.11 2.48
C PRO A 144 1.87 -7.57 2.50
N GLN A 145 2.71 -6.92 1.69
CA GLN A 145 2.70 -5.45 1.58
C GLN A 145 1.37 -4.92 1.05
N GLY A 146 0.75 -5.62 0.10
CA GLY A 146 -0.54 -5.19 -0.44
C GLY A 146 -1.66 -5.26 0.60
N ALA A 147 -1.61 -6.21 1.54
CA ALA A 147 -2.58 -6.29 2.61
C ALA A 147 -2.43 -5.10 3.58
N VAL A 148 -1.19 -4.73 3.90
CA VAL A 148 -0.87 -3.52 4.66
C VAL A 148 -1.40 -2.27 3.95
N ASP A 149 -1.06 -2.11 2.67
CA ASP A 149 -1.41 -0.94 1.87
C ASP A 149 -2.93 -0.77 1.76
N VAL A 150 -3.67 -1.86 1.53
CA VAL A 150 -5.13 -1.82 1.46
C VAL A 150 -5.74 -1.50 2.82
N LEU A 151 -5.30 -2.14 3.90
CA LEU A 151 -5.86 -1.87 5.23
C LEU A 151 -5.62 -0.41 5.67
N TRP A 152 -4.42 0.10 5.42
CA TRP A 152 -4.11 1.51 5.63
C TRP A 152 -5.04 2.42 4.81
N ALA A 153 -5.22 2.12 3.53
CA ALA A 153 -6.03 2.92 2.63
C ALA A 153 -7.52 2.92 3.02
N LEU A 154 -8.08 1.75 3.34
CA LEU A 154 -9.47 1.60 3.78
C LEU A 154 -9.72 2.36 5.08
N GLY A 155 -8.81 2.22 6.07
CA GLY A 155 -8.86 2.99 7.31
C GLY A 155 -8.82 4.49 7.06
N ARG A 156 -7.91 4.94 6.19
CA ARG A 156 -7.73 6.36 5.87
C ARG A 156 -8.93 6.98 5.17
N MET A 157 -9.59 6.22 4.29
CA MET A 157 -10.79 6.62 3.56
C MET A 157 -12.09 6.34 4.33
N LYS A 158 -12.00 5.70 5.52
CA LYS A 158 -13.15 5.25 6.32
C LYS A 158 -14.11 4.35 5.53
N VAL A 159 -13.58 3.51 4.65
CA VAL A 159 -14.36 2.56 3.86
C VAL A 159 -14.67 1.36 4.75
N PRO A 160 -15.96 1.03 4.99
CA PRO A 160 -16.30 -0.15 5.76
C PRO A 160 -15.77 -1.42 5.10
N THR A 161 -15.11 -2.28 5.88
CA THR A 161 -14.75 -3.62 5.39
C THR A 161 -15.97 -4.51 5.40
N THR A 162 -16.15 -5.30 4.35
CA THR A 162 -17.18 -6.33 4.30
C THR A 162 -16.65 -7.64 4.88
N GLU A 163 -17.55 -8.56 5.21
CA GLU A 163 -17.15 -9.85 5.76
C GLU A 163 -16.30 -10.67 4.78
N LYS A 164 -16.63 -10.65 3.48
CA LYS A 164 -15.86 -11.33 2.44
C LYS A 164 -14.44 -10.79 2.35
N MET A 165 -14.29 -9.47 2.33
CA MET A 165 -12.98 -8.82 2.31
C MET A 165 -12.15 -9.19 3.54
N ARG A 166 -12.76 -9.12 4.74
CA ARG A 166 -12.10 -9.49 5.98
C ARG A 166 -11.64 -10.94 5.97
N ALA A 167 -12.50 -11.87 5.57
CA ALA A 167 -12.18 -13.29 5.50
C ALA A 167 -11.02 -13.57 4.52
N GLY A 168 -11.05 -12.94 3.33
CA GLY A 168 -9.98 -13.07 2.33
C GLY A 168 -8.63 -12.54 2.83
N LEU A 169 -8.61 -11.34 3.42
CA LEU A 169 -7.39 -10.75 4.01
C LEU A 169 -6.86 -11.59 5.17
N GLN A 170 -7.74 -12.11 6.04
CA GLN A 170 -7.36 -12.99 7.15
C GLN A 170 -6.77 -14.32 6.69
N GLN A 171 -7.40 -14.94 5.70
CA GLN A 171 -6.89 -16.17 5.11
C GLN A 171 -5.49 -15.93 4.55
N ARG A 172 -5.35 -14.89 3.71
CA ARG A 172 -4.08 -14.58 3.07
C ARG A 172 -2.99 -14.21 4.08
N PHE A 173 -3.33 -13.45 5.12
CA PHE A 173 -2.42 -13.17 6.22
C PHE A 173 -1.90 -14.47 6.84
N ARG A 174 -2.79 -15.41 7.20
CA ARG A 174 -2.39 -16.70 7.80
C ARG A 174 -1.44 -17.48 6.89
N GLU A 175 -1.74 -17.57 5.60
CA GLU A 175 -0.92 -18.26 4.61
C GLU A 175 0.46 -17.61 4.41
N THR A 176 0.56 -16.30 4.60
CA THR A 176 1.79 -15.53 4.31
C THR A 176 2.44 -14.92 5.54
N THR A 177 1.99 -15.28 6.75
CA THR A 177 2.42 -14.62 8.00
C THR A 177 3.94 -14.61 8.16
N THR A 178 4.62 -15.68 7.74
CA THR A 178 6.09 -15.83 7.81
C THR A 178 6.85 -14.95 6.82
N SER A 179 6.17 -14.39 5.82
CA SER A 179 6.75 -13.54 4.78
C SER A 179 6.68 -12.04 5.14
N PHE A 180 6.03 -11.68 6.25
CA PHE A 180 5.98 -10.30 6.71
C PHE A 180 7.31 -9.92 7.35
N THR A 181 7.82 -8.75 6.98
CA THR A 181 8.93 -8.12 7.71
C THR A 181 8.44 -7.58 9.07
N PRO A 182 9.33 -7.30 10.03
CA PRO A 182 8.96 -6.71 11.32
C PRO A 182 8.12 -5.43 11.20
N VAL A 183 8.47 -4.54 10.26
CA VAL A 183 7.72 -3.31 10.01
C VAL A 183 6.34 -3.61 9.42
N GLN A 184 6.25 -4.53 8.45
CA GLN A 184 4.96 -4.91 7.86
C GLN A 184 4.02 -5.56 8.89
N LEU A 185 4.56 -6.31 9.87
CA LEU A 185 3.73 -6.85 10.96
C LEU A 185 3.11 -5.73 11.81
N ALA A 186 3.88 -4.68 12.09
CA ALA A 186 3.39 -3.53 12.86
C ALA A 186 2.32 -2.75 12.08
N GLU A 187 2.59 -2.45 10.81
CA GLU A 187 1.66 -1.73 9.94
C GLU A 187 0.39 -2.54 9.65
N TYR A 188 0.51 -3.86 9.49
CA TYR A 188 -0.65 -4.75 9.34
C TYR A 188 -1.55 -4.70 10.57
N LEU A 189 -0.98 -4.73 11.78
CA LEU A 189 -1.75 -4.65 13.02
C LEU A 189 -2.45 -3.30 13.16
N ASP A 190 -1.78 -2.20 12.83
CA ASP A 190 -2.42 -0.87 12.83
C ASP A 190 -3.53 -0.76 11.78
N GLY A 191 -3.30 -1.27 10.57
CA GLY A 191 -4.34 -1.34 9.54
C GLY A 191 -5.57 -2.15 10.01
N CYS A 192 -5.35 -3.25 10.72
CA CYS A 192 -6.44 -4.01 11.35
C CYS A 192 -7.15 -3.22 12.45
N ALA A 193 -6.43 -2.43 13.25
CA ALA A 193 -7.03 -1.58 14.28
C ALA A 193 -7.91 -0.47 13.67
N GLN A 194 -7.55 0.01 12.47
CA GLN A 194 -8.35 0.97 11.71
C GLN A 194 -9.55 0.32 11.00
N CYS A 195 -9.52 -0.99 10.77
CA CYS A 195 -10.53 -1.76 10.06
C CYS A 195 -11.14 -2.85 10.96
N PRO A 196 -12.16 -2.51 11.78
CA PRO A 196 -12.74 -3.43 12.75
C PRO A 196 -13.17 -4.77 12.15
N GLY A 197 -12.90 -5.85 12.87
CA GLY A 197 -13.24 -7.22 12.49
C GLY A 197 -12.21 -7.93 11.62
N VAL A 198 -11.19 -7.24 11.06
CA VAL A 198 -10.11 -7.89 10.30
C VAL A 198 -9.26 -8.77 11.23
N MET A 199 -8.93 -8.33 12.44
CA MET A 199 -8.12 -9.12 13.37
C MET A 199 -8.98 -10.05 14.26
N ARG A 200 -9.17 -11.30 13.82
CA ARG A 200 -9.80 -12.37 14.61
C ARG A 200 -8.82 -13.06 15.55
N SER A 201 -9.33 -13.85 16.50
CA SER A 201 -8.50 -14.51 17.51
C SER A 201 -7.43 -15.43 16.91
N SER A 202 -7.75 -16.23 15.88
CA SER A 202 -6.77 -17.09 15.20
C SER A 202 -5.70 -16.29 14.43
N SER A 203 -6.08 -15.20 13.76
CA SER A 203 -5.12 -14.29 13.13
C SER A 203 -4.25 -13.56 14.15
N TRP A 204 -4.82 -13.22 15.32
CA TRP A 204 -4.10 -12.59 16.42
C TRP A 204 -3.03 -13.52 17.00
N GLU A 205 -3.34 -14.80 17.21
CA GLU A 205 -2.38 -15.80 17.66
C GLU A 205 -1.23 -15.99 16.66
N ALA A 206 -1.55 -16.11 15.36
CA ALA A 206 -0.56 -16.20 14.30
C ALA A 206 0.33 -14.95 14.23
N TRP A 207 -0.28 -13.77 14.36
CA TRP A 207 0.43 -12.49 14.41
C TRP A 207 1.37 -12.43 15.62
N GLN A 208 0.90 -12.79 16.82
CA GLN A 208 1.74 -12.81 18.03
C GLN A 208 2.94 -13.74 17.87
N LEU A 209 2.76 -14.92 17.26
CA LEU A 209 3.84 -15.86 17.01
C LEU A 209 4.93 -15.26 16.11
N GLN A 210 4.55 -14.59 15.02
CA GLN A 210 5.56 -13.97 14.14
C GLN A 210 6.17 -12.72 14.76
N PHE A 211 5.37 -11.92 15.48
CA PHE A 211 5.86 -10.77 16.23
C PHE A 211 6.93 -11.18 17.26
N ARG A 212 6.75 -12.29 17.99
CA ARG A 212 7.77 -12.85 18.90
C ARG A 212 9.10 -13.10 18.19
N LYS A 213 9.07 -13.65 16.97
CA LYS A 213 10.29 -13.90 16.18
C LYS A 213 10.93 -12.59 15.72
N ALA A 214 10.12 -11.60 15.38
CA ALA A 214 10.55 -10.28 14.92
C ALA A 214 10.99 -9.32 16.05
N LEU A 215 10.78 -9.65 17.33
CA LEU A 215 11.06 -8.77 18.47
C LEU A 215 12.50 -8.22 18.52
N ARG A 216 13.46 -8.99 18.01
CA ARG A 216 14.89 -8.59 17.99
C ARG A 216 15.20 -7.56 16.90
N GLU A 217 14.40 -7.51 15.85
CA GLU A 217 14.63 -6.71 14.65
C GLU A 217 13.69 -5.50 14.58
N ILE A 218 12.60 -5.52 15.35
CA ILE A 218 11.61 -4.45 15.33
C ILE A 218 12.15 -3.15 15.96
N THR A 219 11.89 -2.01 15.31
CA THR A 219 12.28 -0.70 15.84
C THR A 219 11.43 -0.32 17.06
N ASN A 220 11.86 0.67 17.84
CA ASN A 220 11.06 1.19 18.95
C ASN A 220 9.77 1.88 18.47
N ALA A 221 9.81 2.52 17.28
CA ALA A 221 8.65 3.13 16.67
C ALA A 221 7.60 2.06 16.30
N ASP A 222 8.03 1.00 15.63
CA ASP A 222 7.15 -0.10 15.21
C ASP A 222 6.59 -0.86 16.41
N LEU A 223 7.39 -1.07 17.46
CA LEU A 223 6.88 -1.63 18.73
C LEU A 223 5.79 -0.74 19.33
N GLY A 224 6.05 0.58 19.42
CA GLY A 224 5.07 1.54 19.92
C GLY A 224 3.75 1.50 19.13
N LEU A 225 3.85 1.39 17.80
CA LEU A 225 2.70 1.20 16.92
C LEU A 225 1.93 -0.08 17.25
N CYS A 226 2.64 -1.21 17.43
CA CYS A 226 2.00 -2.47 17.81
C CYS A 226 1.23 -2.37 19.13
N LEU A 227 1.81 -1.74 20.16
CA LEU A 227 1.19 -1.59 21.48
C LEU A 227 -0.10 -0.76 21.40
N VAL A 228 -0.05 0.38 20.71
CA VAL A 228 -1.21 1.25 20.50
C VAL A 228 -2.31 0.52 19.74
N SER A 229 -1.95 -0.18 18.66
CA SER A 229 -2.89 -0.89 17.80
C SER A 229 -3.53 -2.09 18.50
N ALA A 230 -2.77 -2.83 19.31
CA ALA A 230 -3.31 -3.89 20.17
C ALA A 230 -4.32 -3.32 21.18
N GLY A 231 -4.01 -2.18 21.80
CA GLY A 231 -4.92 -1.47 22.70
C GLY A 231 -6.23 -1.07 22.03
N ARG A 232 -6.17 -0.51 20.80
CA ARG A 232 -7.37 -0.17 19.99
C ARG A 232 -8.21 -1.40 19.65
N LEU A 233 -7.58 -2.55 19.45
CA LEU A 233 -8.25 -3.82 19.19
C LEU A 233 -8.78 -4.51 20.47
N GLY A 234 -8.55 -3.93 21.65
CA GLY A 234 -8.90 -4.57 22.93
C GLY A 234 -8.13 -5.86 23.17
N ARG A 235 -6.93 -5.98 22.60
CA ARG A 235 -6.09 -7.18 22.72
C ARG A 235 -4.94 -6.91 23.69
N GLN A 236 -4.61 -7.93 24.46
CA GLN A 236 -3.43 -7.94 25.32
C GLN A 236 -2.40 -8.90 24.75
N PHE A 237 -1.13 -8.58 24.97
CA PHE A 237 -0.04 -9.51 24.71
C PHE A 237 -0.05 -10.54 25.83
N ASN A 238 -0.11 -11.82 25.47
CA ASN A 238 -0.36 -12.89 26.44
C ASN A 238 0.82 -13.14 27.40
N ASP A 239 2.03 -12.65 27.05
CA ASP A 239 3.23 -12.83 27.85
C ASP A 239 3.79 -11.48 28.31
N ALA A 240 3.92 -11.31 29.64
CA ALA A 240 4.63 -10.19 30.25
C ALA A 240 6.11 -10.10 29.77
N THR A 241 6.68 -11.23 29.34
CA THR A 241 8.02 -11.35 28.76
C THR A 241 8.17 -10.65 27.41
N MET A 242 7.11 -10.41 26.62
CA MET A 242 7.28 -9.80 25.29
C MET A 242 7.74 -8.35 25.30
N ILE A 243 7.27 -7.57 26.28
CA ILE A 243 7.72 -6.19 26.50
C ILE A 243 9.02 -6.19 27.30
N GLY A 244 9.14 -7.08 28.29
CA GLY A 244 10.37 -7.27 29.07
C GLY A 244 11.60 -7.62 28.23
N LEU A 245 11.45 -8.51 27.24
CA LEU A 245 12.53 -8.99 26.37
C LEU A 245 13.22 -7.88 25.60
N LYS A 246 12.50 -6.84 25.14
CA LYS A 246 13.16 -5.71 24.45
C LYS A 246 13.89 -4.77 25.42
N PHE A 247 13.33 -4.58 26.62
CA PHE A 247 13.98 -3.79 27.66
C PHE A 247 15.22 -4.49 28.23
N GLU A 248 15.22 -5.83 28.32
CA GLU A 248 16.39 -6.62 28.72
C GLU A 248 17.46 -6.67 27.60
N LEU A 249 17.06 -6.88 26.34
CA LEU A 249 17.97 -6.81 25.18
C LEU A 249 18.64 -5.43 25.03
N GLY A 250 17.95 -4.36 25.41
CA GLY A 250 18.46 -2.99 25.35
C GLY A 250 19.44 -2.61 26.48
N LYS A 251 19.49 -3.38 27.58
CA LYS A 251 20.36 -3.07 28.73
C LYS A 251 21.72 -3.75 28.68
N ASP A 252 21.84 -4.96 28.13
CA ASP A 252 23.07 -5.75 28.25
C ASP A 252 23.79 -6.13 26.96
N GLY A 253 23.24 -5.87 25.76
CA GLY A 253 23.89 -6.21 24.48
C GLY A 253 24.23 -7.70 24.28
N ARG A 254 23.91 -8.56 25.25
CA ARG A 254 24.10 -10.02 25.21
C ARG A 254 22.82 -10.70 24.76
N ARG A 255 22.98 -11.71 23.90
CA ARG A 255 21.89 -12.60 23.48
C ARG A 255 21.35 -13.37 24.69
N PRO A 256 20.04 -13.32 24.99
CA PRO A 256 19.40 -14.25 25.91
C PRO A 256 19.52 -15.66 25.36
N SER A 257 19.81 -16.62 26.25
CA SER A 257 19.95 -18.02 25.91
C SER A 257 18.60 -18.64 25.53
N ALA A 258 18.63 -19.79 24.84
CA ALA A 258 17.40 -20.53 24.51
C ALA A 258 16.58 -20.93 25.76
N LYS A 259 17.20 -20.99 26.94
CA LYS A 259 16.52 -21.24 28.22
C LYS A 259 15.75 -20.01 28.73
N ASP A 260 16.23 -18.80 28.46
CA ASP A 260 15.59 -17.56 28.89
C ASP A 260 14.35 -17.24 28.06
N LEU A 261 14.27 -17.77 26.84
CA LEU A 261 13.13 -17.63 25.92
C LEU A 261 12.01 -18.66 26.18
N ALA A 262 12.25 -19.66 27.02
CA ALA A 262 11.34 -20.78 27.27
C ALA A 262 10.61 -20.70 28.63
N ARG A 263 10.76 -19.59 29.35
CA ARG A 263 10.06 -19.26 30.61
C ARG A 263 9.18 -18.03 30.41
#